data_AF-A0A7V1HUT7-F1
#
_entry.id   AF-A0A7V1HUT7-F1
#
_cell.length_a   1.000
_cell.length_b   1.000
_cell.length_c   1.000
_cell.angle_alpha   90.00
_cell.angle_beta   90.00
_cell.angle_gamma   90.00
#
_symmetry.space_group_name_H-M   'P 1'
#
loop_
_entity.id
_entity.type
_entity.pdbx_description
1 polymer ?
#
loop_
_entity_poly.entity_id
_entity_poly.type
_entity_poly.pdbx_seq_one_letter_code
_entity_poly.pdbx_strand_id
1 'polypeptide(L)'
;FYTDFLCFRTFTRSLTGTVYRRMPYGPVPIGFSGLRTQLEYDDVVVISEMVFQNGNTGEVFRPGVKAEEYLNSLTDDDMRVLRFVRDNLGAMTPSDISDKSHAESAWKNTSPKDIISYKKAMELSLSLA
;
A
#
# COMPACT_ATOMS: atom_id res chain seq x y z
N PHE A 1 -1.92 -1.89 -0.23
CA PHE A 1 -2.25 -3.30 -0.53
C PHE A 1 -1.58 -4.24 0.47
N TYR A 2 -0.25 -4.34 0.47
CA TYR A 2 0.47 -5.29 1.33
C TYR A 2 0.21 -5.10 2.82
N THR A 3 0.13 -3.85 3.30
CA THR A 3 -0.23 -3.54 4.69
C THR A 3 -1.60 -4.09 5.07
N ASP A 4 -2.63 -3.78 4.28
CA ASP A 4 -3.99 -4.26 4.54
C ASP A 4 -4.12 -5.78 4.47
N PHE A 5 -3.57 -6.40 3.43
CA PHE A 5 -3.72 -7.84 3.22
C PHE A 5 -2.90 -8.64 4.24
N LEU A 6 -1.70 -8.16 4.61
CA LEU A 6 -0.90 -8.79 5.67
C LEU A 6 -1.57 -8.65 7.04
N CYS A 7 -2.12 -7.47 7.36
CA CYS A 7 -2.89 -7.25 8.57
C CYS A 7 -4.10 -8.19 8.62
N PHE A 8 -4.85 -8.30 7.52
CA PHE A 8 -6.03 -9.16 7.43
C PHE A 8 -5.67 -10.65 7.56
N ARG A 9 -4.59 -11.10 6.92
CA ARG A 9 -4.07 -12.47 7.06
C ARG A 9 -3.72 -12.79 8.52
N THR A 10 -3.14 -11.83 9.24
CA THR A 10 -2.55 -12.06 10.57
C THR A 10 -3.57 -11.89 11.69
N PHE A 11 -4.44 -10.88 11.57
CA PHE A 11 -5.33 -10.43 12.65
C PHE A 11 -6.81 -10.47 12.27
N THR A 12 -7.16 -10.94 11.07
CA THR A 12 -8.55 -11.02 10.57
C THR A 12 -9.24 -9.64 10.43
N ARG A 13 -8.47 -8.55 10.49
CA ARG A 13 -8.88 -7.17 10.20
C ARG A 13 -7.88 -6.54 9.26
N SER A 14 -8.31 -5.67 8.36
CA SER A 14 -7.36 -4.86 7.57
C SER A 14 -6.86 -3.67 8.38
N LEU A 15 -5.78 -3.03 7.89
CA LEU A 15 -5.17 -1.90 8.59
C LEU A 15 -5.97 -0.61 8.36
N THR A 16 -6.46 -0.39 7.14
CA THR A 16 -7.17 0.82 6.71
C THR A 16 -8.62 0.57 6.29
N GLY A 17 -9.01 -0.69 6.03
CA GLY A 17 -10.33 -0.98 5.44
C GLY A 17 -10.42 -0.77 3.93
N THR A 18 -9.35 -0.33 3.28
CA THR A 18 -9.36 0.04 1.86
C THR A 18 -9.73 -1.12 0.94
N VAL A 19 -10.59 -0.86 -0.05
CA VAL A 19 -10.89 -1.81 -1.12
C VAL A 19 -9.92 -1.59 -2.28
N TYR A 20 -9.40 -2.67 -2.85
CA TYR A 20 -8.41 -2.61 -3.93
C TYR A 20 -8.98 -3.13 -5.25
N ARG A 21 -8.49 -2.58 -6.35
CA ARG A 21 -8.84 -2.98 -7.72
C ARG A 21 -7.60 -3.42 -8.48
N ARG A 22 -7.76 -4.41 -9.39
CA ARG A 22 -6.72 -4.78 -10.33
C ARG A 22 -6.53 -3.70 -11.42
N MET A 23 -5.40 -3.00 -11.42
CA MET A 23 -5.03 -2.01 -12.45
C MET A 23 -3.91 -2.54 -13.40
N PRO A 24 -3.23 -1.72 -14.22
CA PRO A 24 -2.08 -2.21 -15.00
C PRO A 24 -0.77 -2.37 -14.22
N TYR A 25 -0.55 -1.58 -13.18
CA TYR A 25 0.73 -1.48 -12.44
C TYR A 25 0.61 -1.95 -10.98
N GLY A 26 -0.24 -2.92 -10.72
CA GLY A 26 -0.49 -3.43 -9.38
C GLY A 26 -1.79 -2.92 -8.69
N PRO A 27 -2.08 -3.44 -7.50
CA PRO A 27 -3.35 -3.23 -6.78
C PRO A 27 -3.47 -1.79 -6.29
N VAL A 28 -4.51 -1.09 -6.77
CA VAL A 28 -4.75 0.32 -6.45
C VAL A 28 -5.99 0.45 -5.56
N PRO A 29 -5.92 1.26 -4.47
CA PRO A 29 -7.11 1.67 -3.71
C PRO A 29 -8.22 2.23 -4.59
N ILE A 30 -9.46 1.81 -4.36
CA ILE A 30 -10.61 2.49 -4.94
C ILE A 30 -10.67 3.90 -4.36
N GLY A 31 -10.77 4.91 -5.24
CA GLY A 31 -10.78 6.31 -4.83
C GLY A 31 -9.40 6.87 -4.48
N PHE A 32 -8.30 6.21 -4.90
CA PHE A 32 -6.93 6.65 -4.60
C PHE A 32 -6.68 8.13 -4.90
N SER A 33 -7.19 8.66 -6.02
CA SER A 33 -7.01 10.07 -6.37
C SER A 33 -7.62 11.04 -5.34
N GLY A 34 -8.84 10.76 -4.89
CA GLY A 34 -9.52 11.57 -3.87
C GLY A 34 -8.84 11.46 -2.51
N LEU A 35 -8.45 10.24 -2.11
CA LEU A 35 -7.69 10.01 -0.88
C LEU A 35 -6.36 10.78 -0.90
N ARG A 36 -5.62 10.69 -2.02
CA ARG A 36 -4.36 11.39 -2.22
C ARG A 36 -4.52 12.90 -2.07
N THR A 37 -5.48 13.48 -2.79
CA THR A 37 -5.77 14.92 -2.73
C THR A 37 -6.17 15.37 -1.34
N GLN A 38 -6.99 14.58 -0.63
CA GLN A 38 -7.40 14.93 0.73
C GLN A 38 -6.22 14.92 1.70
N LEU A 39 -5.38 13.88 1.67
CA LEU A 39 -4.20 13.79 2.57
C LEU A 39 -3.18 14.90 2.32
N GLU A 40 -3.06 15.35 1.07
CA GLU A 40 -2.22 16.49 0.70
C GLU A 40 -2.84 17.81 1.18
N TYR A 41 -4.15 18.01 0.97
CA TYR A 41 -4.88 19.20 1.43
C TYR A 41 -4.86 19.35 2.96
N ASP A 42 -4.92 18.22 3.68
CA ASP A 42 -4.94 18.20 5.14
C ASP A 42 -3.54 18.36 5.76
N ASP A 43 -2.48 18.52 4.96
CA ASP A 43 -1.07 18.56 5.37
C ASP A 43 -0.58 17.28 6.09
N VAL A 44 -1.18 16.14 5.78
CA VAL A 44 -0.77 14.82 6.28
C VAL A 44 0.44 14.30 5.50
N VAL A 45 0.44 14.56 4.19
CA VAL A 45 1.54 14.22 3.28
C VAL A 45 1.90 15.41 2.42
N VAL A 46 3.20 15.55 2.13
CA VAL A 46 3.71 16.44 1.08
C VAL A 46 4.10 15.59 -0.10
N ILE A 47 3.53 15.87 -1.27
CA ILE A 47 3.78 15.14 -2.51
C ILE A 47 4.62 16.03 -3.42
N SER A 48 5.74 15.50 -3.90
CA SER A 48 6.63 16.21 -4.82
C SER A 48 7.05 15.32 -5.97
N GLU A 49 7.09 15.86 -7.18
CA GLU A 49 7.70 15.16 -8.31
C GLU A 49 9.23 15.15 -8.18
N MET A 50 9.82 14.02 -8.56
CA MET A 50 11.27 13.84 -8.61
C MET A 50 11.65 13.07 -9.86
N VAL A 51 12.78 13.45 -10.47
CA VAL A 51 13.42 12.66 -11.51
C VAL A 51 14.34 11.63 -10.84
N PHE A 52 14.07 10.36 -11.06
CA PHE A 52 14.86 9.24 -10.56
C PHE A 52 16.12 9.05 -11.42
N GLN A 53 17.11 8.32 -10.88
CA GLN A 53 18.41 8.10 -11.55
C GLN A 53 18.28 7.41 -12.92
N ASN A 54 17.20 6.70 -13.16
CA ASN A 54 16.87 6.07 -14.45
C ASN A 54 16.23 7.03 -15.47
N GLY A 55 16.09 8.32 -15.14
CA GLY A 55 15.48 9.33 -16.00
C GLY A 55 13.94 9.39 -15.93
N ASN A 56 13.31 8.50 -15.17
CA ASN A 56 11.85 8.52 -15.00
C ASN A 56 11.45 9.59 -13.98
N THR A 57 10.35 10.28 -14.24
CA THR A 57 9.69 11.13 -13.25
C THR A 57 8.71 10.30 -12.44
N GLY A 58 8.64 10.55 -11.13
CA GLY A 58 7.56 10.04 -10.31
C GLY A 58 7.38 10.84 -9.03
N GLU A 59 6.39 10.44 -8.24
CA GLU A 59 6.02 11.14 -7.03
C GLU A 59 6.76 10.57 -5.80
N VAL A 60 7.21 11.48 -4.94
CA VAL A 60 7.75 11.15 -3.62
C VAL A 60 6.80 11.71 -2.57
N PHE A 61 6.36 10.83 -1.67
CA PHE A 61 5.51 11.17 -0.53
C PHE A 61 6.40 11.38 0.69
N ARG A 62 6.26 12.52 1.35
CA ARG A 62 6.93 12.82 2.63
C ARG A 62 5.88 13.12 3.71
N PRO A 63 6.18 12.87 5.00
CA PRO A 63 5.31 13.29 6.08
C PRO A 63 5.09 14.81 6.04
N GLY A 64 3.83 15.25 6.12
CA GLY A 64 3.48 16.64 6.35
C GLY A 64 3.45 16.98 7.84
N VAL A 65 3.14 18.23 8.16
CA VAL A 65 3.16 18.73 9.56
C VAL A 65 2.12 18.07 10.45
N LYS A 66 1.02 17.55 9.88
CA LYS A 66 -0.03 16.83 10.63
C LYS A 66 0.12 15.32 10.61
N ALA A 67 1.19 14.78 10.05
CA ALA A 67 1.39 13.33 9.95
C ALA A 67 1.36 12.64 11.33
N GLU A 68 1.94 13.28 12.36
CA GLU A 68 2.02 12.73 13.71
C GLU A 68 0.65 12.56 14.40
N GLU A 69 -0.35 13.36 14.01
CA GLU A 69 -1.71 13.28 14.58
C GLU A 69 -2.34 11.89 14.34
N TYR A 70 -1.94 11.23 13.25
CA TYR A 70 -2.43 9.90 12.87
C TYR A 70 -1.66 8.76 13.54
N LEU A 71 -0.44 8.99 14.01
CA LEU A 71 0.38 7.94 14.63
C LEU A 71 -0.24 7.41 15.93
N ASN A 72 -0.90 8.29 16.69
CA ASN A 72 -1.55 7.92 17.95
C ASN A 72 -2.78 7.02 17.76
N SER A 73 -3.30 6.91 16.53
CA SER A 73 -4.43 6.02 16.20
C SER A 73 -4.00 4.58 15.88
N LEU A 74 -2.69 4.35 15.69
CA LEU A 74 -2.14 3.05 15.32
C LEU A 74 -1.89 2.18 16.56
N THR A 75 -2.34 0.93 16.48
CA THR A 75 -2.03 -0.08 17.51
C THR A 75 -0.63 -0.65 17.32
N ASP A 76 -0.12 -1.36 18.34
CA ASP A 76 1.16 -2.08 18.25
C ASP A 76 1.17 -3.10 17.11
N ASP A 77 0.04 -3.75 16.85
CA ASP A 77 -0.13 -4.68 15.73
C ASP A 77 -0.06 -3.96 14.37
N ASP A 78 -0.68 -2.78 14.25
CA ASP A 78 -0.58 -1.97 13.03
C ASP A 78 0.88 -1.56 12.78
N MET A 79 1.56 -1.11 13.83
CA MET A 79 2.96 -0.73 13.77
C MET A 79 3.86 -1.92 13.44
N ARG A 80 3.55 -3.13 13.93
CA ARG A 80 4.26 -4.37 13.57
C ARG A 80 4.11 -4.68 12.09
N VAL A 81 2.90 -4.58 11.54
CA VAL A 81 2.63 -4.76 10.10
C VAL A 81 3.39 -3.73 9.27
N LEU A 82 3.29 -2.44 9.63
CA LEU A 82 3.94 -1.35 8.89
C LEU A 82 5.47 -1.51 8.85
N ARG A 83 6.08 -1.84 9.99
CA ARG A 83 7.52 -2.12 10.06
C ARG A 83 7.91 -3.31 9.21
N PHE A 84 7.18 -4.42 9.30
CA PHE A 84 7.47 -5.61 8.49
C PHE A 84 7.39 -5.32 6.99
N VAL A 85 6.34 -4.62 6.53
CA VAL A 85 6.18 -4.25 5.12
C VAL A 85 7.33 -3.34 4.68
N ARG A 86 7.67 -2.32 5.48
CA ARG A 86 8.82 -1.44 5.21
C ARG A 86 10.12 -2.24 5.08
N ASP A 87 10.39 -3.16 5.99
CA ASP A 87 11.66 -3.88 6.02
C ASP A 87 11.78 -4.88 4.86
N ASN A 88 10.67 -5.41 4.35
CA ASN A 88 10.65 -6.35 3.23
C ASN A 88 10.55 -5.70 1.84
N LEU A 89 9.94 -4.51 1.74
CA LEU A 89 9.64 -3.86 0.46
C LEU A 89 10.33 -2.49 0.31
N GLY A 90 10.77 -1.87 1.39
CA GLY A 90 11.25 -0.47 1.38
C GLY A 90 12.56 -0.25 0.62
N ALA A 91 13.35 -1.30 0.39
CA ALA A 91 14.55 -1.26 -0.44
C ALA A 91 14.29 -1.62 -1.92
N MET A 92 13.07 -2.07 -2.25
CA MET A 92 12.70 -2.45 -3.61
C MET A 92 12.35 -1.22 -4.45
N THR A 93 12.60 -1.28 -5.76
CA THR A 93 12.15 -0.21 -6.67
C THR A 93 10.63 -0.28 -6.89
N PRO A 94 9.98 0.80 -7.37
CA PRO A 94 8.58 0.75 -7.74
C PRO A 94 8.24 -0.36 -8.74
N SER A 95 9.14 -0.62 -9.70
CA SER A 95 8.99 -1.71 -10.68
C SER A 95 9.05 -3.08 -10.00
N ASP A 96 10.00 -3.31 -9.08
CA ASP A 96 10.10 -4.57 -8.34
C ASP A 96 8.83 -4.82 -7.50
N ILE A 97 8.28 -3.79 -6.85
CA ILE A 97 7.04 -3.90 -6.07
C ILE A 97 5.85 -4.21 -6.98
N SER A 98 5.77 -3.55 -8.15
CA SER A 98 4.75 -3.83 -9.17
C SER A 98 4.83 -5.30 -9.61
N ASP A 99 6.01 -5.79 -9.99
CA ASP A 99 6.22 -7.16 -10.45
C ASP A 99 5.91 -8.18 -9.35
N LYS A 100 6.32 -7.89 -8.10
CA LYS A 100 5.95 -8.71 -6.94
C LYS A 100 4.44 -8.77 -6.77
N SER A 101 3.74 -7.64 -6.88
CA SER A 101 2.27 -7.60 -6.79
C SER A 101 1.60 -8.40 -7.91
N HIS A 102 2.18 -8.41 -9.11
CA HIS A 102 1.71 -9.20 -10.25
C HIS A 102 1.88 -10.71 -10.04
N ALA A 103 2.84 -11.11 -9.20
CA ALA A 103 3.05 -12.49 -8.83
C ALA A 103 2.02 -13.01 -7.81
N GLU A 104 1.36 -12.12 -7.05
CA GLU A 104 0.36 -12.51 -6.04
C GLU A 104 -0.90 -13.10 -6.66
N SER A 105 -1.49 -14.09 -5.99
CA SER A 105 -2.75 -14.71 -6.45
C SER A 105 -3.91 -13.71 -6.48
N ALA A 106 -3.87 -12.73 -5.58
CA ALA A 106 -4.79 -11.59 -5.53
C ALA A 106 -4.86 -10.84 -6.86
N TRP A 107 -3.72 -10.70 -7.53
CA TRP A 107 -3.65 -10.04 -8.83
C TRP A 107 -4.00 -10.97 -9.99
N LYS A 108 -3.37 -12.15 -10.03
CA LYS A 108 -3.52 -13.12 -11.12
C LYS A 108 -4.97 -13.57 -11.31
N ASN A 109 -5.69 -13.76 -10.21
CA ASN A 109 -7.01 -14.38 -10.20
C ASN A 109 -8.16 -13.36 -10.09
N THR A 110 -7.88 -12.06 -10.28
CA THR A 110 -8.89 -11.00 -10.35
C THR A 110 -8.93 -10.48 -11.78
N SER A 111 -10.10 -10.25 -12.37
CA SER A 111 -10.17 -9.68 -13.73
C SER A 111 -9.62 -8.25 -13.76
N PRO A 112 -9.11 -7.76 -14.90
CA PRO A 112 -8.71 -6.37 -15.02
C PRO A 112 -9.85 -5.41 -14.63
N LYS A 113 -9.54 -4.41 -13.81
CA LYS A 113 -10.47 -3.41 -13.25
C LYS A 113 -11.52 -3.95 -12.26
N ASP A 114 -11.46 -5.22 -11.88
CA ASP A 114 -12.33 -5.79 -10.84
C ASP A 114 -11.75 -5.63 -9.43
N ILE A 115 -12.64 -5.74 -8.44
CA ILE A 115 -12.31 -5.70 -7.01
C ILE A 115 -11.53 -6.95 -6.62
N ILE A 116 -10.43 -6.75 -5.91
CA ILE A 116 -9.64 -7.82 -5.32
C ILE A 116 -10.28 -8.24 -4.00
N SER A 117 -10.70 -9.50 -3.89
CA SER A 117 -11.26 -10.04 -2.66
C SER A 117 -10.21 -10.14 -1.54
N TYR A 118 -10.54 -9.69 -0.32
CA TYR A 118 -9.72 -9.89 0.87
C TYR A 118 -9.48 -11.36 1.22
N LYS A 119 -10.30 -12.30 0.71
CA LYS A 119 -10.01 -13.74 0.85
C LYS A 119 -8.64 -14.11 0.30
N LYS A 120 -8.13 -13.35 -0.67
CA LYS A 120 -6.79 -13.53 -1.25
C LYS A 120 -5.64 -13.17 -0.31
N ALA A 121 -5.91 -12.53 0.83
CA ALA A 121 -4.91 -12.33 1.89
C ALA A 121 -4.37 -13.66 2.44
N MET A 122 -5.18 -14.73 2.44
CA MET A 122 -4.74 -16.06 2.92
C MET A 122 -3.68 -16.71 2.03
N GLU A 123 -3.59 -16.26 0.79
CA GLU A 123 -2.62 -16.75 -0.21
C GLU A 123 -1.46 -15.76 -0.40
N LEU A 124 -1.36 -14.71 0.44
CA LEU A 124 -0.34 -13.67 0.33
C LEU A 124 1.07 -14.26 0.46
N SER A 125 2.02 -13.81 -0.37
CA SER A 125 3.40 -14.29 -0.27
C SER A 125 4.12 -13.86 1.02
N LEU A 126 3.70 -12.75 1.63
CA LEU A 126 4.24 -12.24 2.89
C LEU A 126 3.48 -12.80 4.09
N SER A 127 4.21 -13.19 5.13
CA SER A 127 3.67 -13.63 6.42
C SER A 127 4.42 -12.96 7.56
N LEU A 128 3.69 -12.44 8.54
CA LEU A 128 4.27 -12.11 9.84
C LEU A 128 4.54 -13.43 10.56
N ALA A 129 5.80 -13.65 10.94
CA ALA A 129 6.19 -14.72 11.85
C ALA A 129 5.72 -14.40 13.27
#